data_AF-A0A8H8XBP3-F1
#
_entry.id   AF-A0A8H8XBP3-F1
#
_cell.length_a   1.000
_cell.length_b   1.000
_cell.length_c   1.000
_cell.angle_alpha   90.00
_cell.angle_beta   90.00
_cell.angle_gamma   90.00
#
_symmetry.space_group_name_H-M   'P 1'
#
loop_
_entity.id
_entity.type
_entity.pdbx_description
1 polymer ?
#
loop_
_entity_poly.entity_id
_entity_poly.type
_entity_poly.pdbx_seq_one_letter_code
_entity_poly.pdbx_strand_id
1 'polypeptide(L)'
;MYNNKFSLSRTSLVFSMIYQFLKRINIDRPYVFYTLVFVIFVLPLTYVNNFYYYKSIAKVEKTAMLNMANTLNKFSEMCVKLPNNNTTQCIDKLKRFLSSNKDSYGSLVIITAKNKLLLKHDNRWYVHSRLPINLKDVEGAVTTIRSLDANIAITKNSIPNIWYSVYKSVTFSIADIIQKDGIRKKWSYIKRVAIPRSTPFFSFLLIALLIMYFVKKSIIAQIEFINEFEDLEDPKGVGSIF
;
A
#
# COMPACT_ATOMS: atom_id res chain seq x y z
N MET A 1 50.43 26.83 -2.35
CA MET A 1 49.06 26.82 -1.81
C MET A 1 48.10 26.57 -2.97
N TYR A 2 47.52 25.38 -3.03
CA TYR A 2 46.69 24.90 -4.13
C TYR A 2 45.23 25.40 -4.03
N ASN A 3 44.70 25.87 -5.16
CA ASN A 3 43.33 25.77 -5.65
C ASN A 3 42.15 25.80 -4.66
N ASN A 4 41.52 26.97 -4.51
CA ASN A 4 40.12 27.09 -4.04
C ASN A 4 39.18 27.75 -5.08
N LYS A 5 39.64 28.02 -6.31
CA LYS A 5 38.85 28.73 -7.34
C LYS A 5 37.96 27.85 -8.22
N PHE A 6 38.08 26.52 -8.14
CA PHE A 6 37.33 25.59 -9.00
C PHE A 6 36.02 25.04 -8.40
N SER A 7 35.76 25.31 -7.12
CA SER A 7 34.54 24.83 -6.43
C SER A 7 33.33 25.75 -6.63
N LEU A 8 33.52 27.08 -6.70
CA LEU A 8 32.43 28.06 -6.85
C LEU A 8 31.79 28.10 -8.24
N SER A 9 32.51 27.69 -9.29
CA SER A 9 32.01 27.76 -10.67
C SER A 9 30.95 26.68 -10.99
N ARG A 10 31.12 25.46 -10.44
CA ARG A 10 30.16 24.36 -10.67
C ARG A 10 28.86 24.55 -9.89
N THR A 11 28.92 25.08 -8.67
CA THR A 11 27.72 25.36 -7.87
C THR A 11 26.87 26.48 -8.48
N SER A 12 27.49 27.54 -9.00
CA SER A 12 26.81 28.63 -9.73
C SER A 12 26.07 28.14 -10.99
N LEU A 13 26.70 27.28 -11.79
CA LEU A 13 26.10 26.72 -13.01
C LEU A 13 24.91 25.78 -12.72
N VAL A 14 25.02 24.95 -11.67
CA VAL A 14 23.93 24.05 -11.24
C VAL A 14 22.75 24.87 -10.70
N PHE A 15 23.00 25.90 -9.90
CA PHE A 15 21.96 26.82 -9.44
C PHE A 15 21.27 27.55 -10.60
N SER A 16 22.04 28.01 -11.60
CA SER A 16 21.51 28.67 -12.80
C SER A 16 20.62 27.73 -13.64
N MET A 17 21.04 26.48 -13.87
CA MET A 17 20.23 25.49 -14.58
C MET A 17 18.95 25.11 -13.81
N ILE A 18 19.04 24.92 -12.50
CA ILE A 18 17.87 24.61 -11.66
C ILE A 18 16.90 25.79 -11.68
N TYR A 19 17.39 27.02 -11.52
CA TYR A 19 16.56 28.22 -11.56
C TYR A 19 15.86 28.39 -12.93
N GLN A 20 16.58 28.21 -14.04
CA GLN A 20 15.98 28.24 -15.37
C GLN A 20 14.92 27.14 -15.57
N PHE A 21 15.17 25.94 -15.04
CA PHE A 21 14.20 24.85 -15.07
C PHE A 21 12.94 25.17 -14.24
N LEU A 22 13.09 25.69 -13.02
CA LEU A 22 12.00 26.08 -12.12
C LEU A 22 11.14 27.21 -12.71
N LYS A 23 11.78 28.18 -13.38
CA LYS A 23 11.08 29.26 -14.10
C LYS A 23 10.33 28.73 -15.33
N ARG A 24 10.91 27.77 -16.07
CA ARG A 24 10.29 27.15 -17.25
C ARG A 24 9.01 26.38 -16.91
N ILE A 25 8.94 25.79 -15.71
CA ILE A 25 7.74 25.08 -15.24
C ILE A 25 6.70 26.00 -14.59
N ASN A 26 6.90 27.33 -14.54
CA ASN A 26 6.01 28.29 -13.90
C ASN A 26 5.70 27.96 -12.43
N ILE A 27 6.72 27.59 -11.65
CA ILE A 27 6.54 27.18 -10.25
C ILE A 27 5.92 28.27 -9.37
N ASP A 28 6.05 29.54 -9.79
CA ASP A 28 5.49 30.73 -9.16
C ASP A 28 3.96 30.66 -9.06
N ARG A 29 3.32 29.89 -9.94
CA ARG A 29 1.87 29.70 -9.93
C ARG A 29 1.48 28.73 -8.81
N PRO A 30 0.60 29.13 -7.86
CA PRO A 30 0.26 28.30 -6.70
C PRO A 30 -0.22 26.89 -7.05
N TYR A 31 -1.06 26.75 -8.07
CA TYR A 31 -1.60 25.45 -8.46
C TYR A 31 -0.53 24.51 -9.04
N VAL A 32 0.46 25.04 -9.78
CA VAL A 32 1.59 24.25 -10.30
C VAL A 32 2.44 23.76 -9.13
N PHE A 33 2.75 24.67 -8.21
CA PHE A 33 3.52 24.37 -7.01
C PHE A 33 2.89 23.24 -6.19
N TYR A 34 1.61 23.36 -5.83
CA TYR A 34 0.92 22.33 -5.03
C TYR A 34 0.75 21.01 -5.79
N THR A 35 0.59 21.06 -7.12
CA THR A 35 0.57 19.85 -7.95
C THR A 35 1.92 19.13 -7.92
N LEU A 36 3.04 19.86 -7.99
CA LEU A 36 4.38 19.28 -7.89
C LEU A 36 4.61 18.67 -6.50
N VAL A 37 4.24 19.36 -5.42
CA VAL A 37 4.31 18.82 -4.06
C VAL A 37 3.50 17.53 -3.95
N PHE A 38 2.29 17.50 -4.52
CA PHE A 38 1.45 16.31 -4.55
C PHE A 38 2.12 15.14 -5.30
N VAL A 39 2.63 15.38 -6.51
CA VAL A 39 3.22 14.35 -7.37
C VAL A 39 4.58 13.85 -6.86
N ILE A 40 5.39 14.72 -6.27
CA ILE A 40 6.77 14.40 -5.85
C ILE A 40 6.82 13.86 -4.42
N PHE A 41 5.95 14.35 -3.52
CA PHE A 41 5.98 13.95 -2.11
C PHE A 41 4.79 13.08 -1.74
N VAL A 42 3.57 13.59 -1.89
CA VAL A 42 2.38 12.93 -1.32
C VAL A 42 2.11 11.58 -2.00
N LEU A 43 2.17 11.54 -3.33
CA LEU A 43 1.85 10.35 -4.11
C LEU A 43 2.90 9.25 -3.93
N PRO A 44 4.22 9.51 -3.99
CA PRO A 44 5.25 8.51 -3.71
C PRO A 44 5.21 8.00 -2.27
N LEU A 45 5.01 8.87 -1.27
CA LEU A 45 4.87 8.43 0.12
C LEU A 45 3.66 7.52 0.31
N THR A 46 2.54 7.86 -0.32
CA THR A 46 1.33 7.01 -0.32
C THR A 46 1.57 5.67 -0.99
N TYR A 47 2.29 5.67 -2.14
CA TYR A 47 2.68 4.45 -2.82
C TYR A 47 3.55 3.56 -1.94
N VAL A 48 4.61 4.12 -1.35
CA VAL A 48 5.56 3.42 -0.48
C VAL A 48 4.83 2.81 0.73
N ASN A 49 3.98 3.60 1.39
CA ASN A 49 3.18 3.12 2.52
C ASN A 49 2.28 1.94 2.11
N ASN A 50 1.54 2.08 1.01
CA ASN A 50 0.66 1.02 0.51
C ASN A 50 1.47 -0.23 0.12
N PHE A 51 2.61 -0.06 -0.53
CA PHE A 51 3.50 -1.15 -0.92
C PHE A 51 3.97 -1.96 0.30
N TYR A 52 4.49 -1.29 1.33
CA TYR A 52 4.95 -1.97 2.55
C TYR A 52 3.81 -2.61 3.35
N TYR A 53 2.65 -1.95 3.42
CA TYR A 53 1.46 -2.51 4.04
C TYR A 53 1.06 -3.84 3.38
N TYR A 54 0.89 -3.86 2.06
CA TYR A 54 0.50 -5.10 1.36
C TYR A 54 1.62 -6.14 1.30
N LYS A 55 2.89 -5.73 1.35
CA LYS A 55 4.01 -6.67 1.53
C LYS A 55 3.94 -7.38 2.88
N SER A 56 3.57 -6.65 3.94
CA SER A 56 3.33 -7.25 5.27
C SER A 56 2.14 -8.20 5.26
N ILE A 57 0.99 -7.77 4.70
CA ILE A 57 -0.20 -8.63 4.54
C ILE A 57 0.13 -9.88 3.73
N ALA A 58 0.90 -9.77 2.64
CA ALA A 58 1.34 -10.92 1.85
C ALA A 58 2.07 -11.95 2.70
N LYS A 59 2.98 -11.51 3.59
CA LYS A 59 3.72 -12.40 4.48
C LYS A 59 2.78 -13.09 5.47
N VAL A 60 1.90 -12.33 6.12
CA VAL A 60 0.90 -12.88 7.07
C VAL A 60 0.00 -13.91 6.39
N GLU A 61 -0.51 -13.61 5.20
CA GLU A 61 -1.40 -14.50 4.47
C GLU A 61 -0.69 -15.77 3.98
N LYS A 62 0.57 -15.67 3.53
CA LYS A 62 1.38 -16.85 3.20
C LYS A 62 1.60 -17.75 4.41
N THR A 63 1.94 -17.17 5.57
CA THR A 63 2.07 -17.93 6.82
C THR A 63 0.75 -18.57 7.24
N ALA A 64 -0.37 -17.86 7.11
CA ALA A 64 -1.69 -18.41 7.39
C ALA A 64 -2.03 -19.58 6.45
N MET A 65 -1.67 -19.50 5.17
CA MET A 65 -1.84 -20.59 4.20
C MET A 65 -1.00 -21.82 4.57
N LEU A 66 0.26 -21.62 5.00
CA LEU A 66 1.13 -22.71 5.48
C LEU A 66 0.52 -23.41 6.69
N ASN A 67 0.08 -22.63 7.68
CA ASN A 67 -0.55 -23.15 8.88
C ASN A 67 -1.84 -23.91 8.55
N MET A 68 -2.67 -23.36 7.66
CA MET A 68 -3.90 -24.02 7.21
C MET A 68 -3.60 -25.37 6.54
N ALA A 69 -2.65 -25.42 5.60
CA ALA A 69 -2.27 -26.67 4.94
C ALA A 69 -1.76 -27.72 5.93
N ASN A 70 -0.90 -27.31 6.88
CA ASN A 70 -0.39 -28.19 7.93
C ASN A 70 -1.50 -28.70 8.86
N THR A 71 -2.43 -27.83 9.25
CA THR A 71 -3.58 -28.21 10.08
C THR A 71 -4.51 -29.16 9.35
N LEU A 72 -4.81 -28.92 8.07
CA LEU A 72 -5.63 -29.82 7.25
C LEU A 72 -4.96 -31.19 7.12
N ASN A 73 -3.65 -31.24 6.89
CA ASN A 73 -2.90 -32.50 6.80
C ASN A 73 -2.95 -33.27 8.12
N LYS A 74 -2.62 -32.62 9.26
CA LYS A 74 -2.69 -33.23 10.60
C LYS A 74 -4.09 -33.69 10.98
N PHE A 75 -5.10 -32.86 10.70
CA PHE A 75 -6.50 -33.19 10.96
C PHE A 75 -6.94 -34.41 10.16
N SER A 76 -6.56 -34.48 8.88
CA SER A 76 -6.86 -35.62 8.01
C SER A 76 -6.20 -36.89 8.52
N GLU A 77 -4.93 -36.83 8.93
CA GLU A 77 -4.21 -37.95 9.53
C GLU A 77 -4.89 -38.47 10.79
N MET A 78 -5.27 -37.58 11.72
CA MET A 78 -6.02 -37.96 12.92
C MET A 78 -7.38 -38.56 12.59
N CYS A 79 -8.08 -37.99 11.60
CA CYS A 79 -9.42 -38.44 11.26
C CYS A 79 -9.44 -39.87 10.70
N VAL A 80 -8.47 -40.21 9.85
CA VAL A 80 -8.34 -41.56 9.25
C VAL A 80 -7.88 -42.60 10.27
N LYS A 81 -7.10 -42.20 11.29
CA LYS A 81 -6.65 -43.10 12.37
C LYS A 81 -7.76 -43.48 13.37
N LEU A 82 -8.92 -42.83 13.34
CA LEU A 82 -10.02 -43.13 14.24
C LEU A 82 -10.84 -44.33 13.71
N PRO A 83 -11.07 -45.38 14.52
CA PRO A 83 -11.59 -46.68 14.06
C PRO A 83 -13.01 -46.64 13.46
N ASN A 84 -13.79 -45.60 13.74
CA ASN A 84 -15.18 -45.46 13.26
C ASN A 84 -15.35 -44.45 12.12
N ASN A 85 -14.28 -43.84 11.62
CA ASN A 85 -14.38 -42.85 10.55
C ASN A 85 -14.01 -43.46 9.19
N ASN A 86 -14.84 -43.21 8.18
CA ASN A 86 -14.48 -43.45 6.78
C ASN A 86 -13.98 -42.14 6.11
N THR A 87 -13.36 -42.27 4.94
CA THR A 87 -12.83 -41.14 4.16
C THR A 87 -13.88 -40.05 3.92
N THR A 88 -15.13 -40.43 3.62
CA THR A 88 -16.24 -39.49 3.37
C THR A 88 -16.57 -38.66 4.61
N GLN A 89 -16.66 -39.28 5.78
CA GLN A 89 -16.88 -38.58 7.05
C GLN A 89 -15.72 -37.64 7.40
N CYS A 90 -14.48 -38.00 7.05
CA CYS A 90 -13.33 -37.12 7.24
C CYS A 90 -13.38 -35.90 6.33
N ILE A 91 -13.76 -36.05 5.07
CA ILE A 91 -13.97 -34.93 4.15
C ILE A 91 -15.09 -34.01 4.63
N ASP A 92 -16.19 -34.56 5.15
CA ASP A 92 -17.28 -33.74 5.71
C ASP A 92 -16.85 -32.97 6.96
N LYS A 93 -16.06 -33.59 7.85
CA LYS A 93 -15.49 -32.92 9.01
C LYS A 93 -14.51 -31.80 8.61
N LEU A 94 -13.68 -32.02 7.59
CA LEU A 94 -12.82 -31.00 7.00
C LEU A 94 -13.63 -29.83 6.44
N LYS A 95 -14.72 -30.11 5.72
CA LYS A 95 -15.63 -29.08 5.19
C LYS A 95 -16.24 -28.23 6.29
N ARG A 96 -16.66 -28.85 7.41
CA ARG A 96 -17.18 -28.12 8.58
C ARG A 96 -16.10 -27.25 9.22
N PHE A 97 -14.90 -27.80 9.41
CA PHE A 97 -13.74 -27.05 9.95
C PHE A 97 -13.40 -25.80 9.12
N LEU A 98 -13.38 -25.93 7.79
CA LEU A 98 -13.16 -24.82 6.86
C LEU A 98 -14.29 -23.78 6.92
N SER A 99 -15.53 -24.23 7.11
CA SER A 99 -16.69 -23.34 7.20
C SER A 99 -16.75 -22.56 8.53
N SER A 100 -16.22 -23.14 9.61
CA SER A 100 -16.15 -22.48 10.94
C SER A 100 -14.96 -21.53 11.07
N ASN A 101 -13.85 -21.79 10.38
CA ASN A 101 -12.67 -20.92 10.41
C ASN A 101 -12.73 -19.87 9.31
N LYS A 102 -13.28 -18.70 9.66
CA LYS A 102 -13.30 -17.54 8.75
C LYS A 102 -11.94 -16.85 8.73
N ASP A 103 -11.25 -16.97 7.61
CA ASP A 103 -10.06 -16.17 7.29
C ASP A 103 -10.43 -14.73 6.90
N SER A 104 -9.58 -13.76 7.26
CA SER A 104 -9.80 -12.32 7.05
C SER A 104 -10.08 -11.91 5.59
N TYR A 105 -9.49 -12.62 4.62
CA TYR A 105 -9.71 -12.40 3.18
C TYR A 105 -10.34 -13.60 2.46
N GLY A 106 -10.70 -14.64 3.22
CA GLY A 106 -11.10 -15.93 2.69
C GLY A 106 -10.00 -16.68 1.93
N SER A 107 -10.30 -17.92 1.58
CA SER A 107 -9.47 -18.85 0.83
C SER A 107 -10.33 -19.77 -0.04
N LEU A 108 -9.76 -20.19 -1.16
CA LEU A 108 -10.26 -21.32 -1.94
C LEU A 108 -9.40 -22.51 -1.55
N VAL A 109 -10.01 -23.52 -0.99
CA VAL A 109 -9.38 -24.80 -0.67
C VAL A 109 -9.95 -25.85 -1.59
N ILE A 110 -9.07 -26.49 -2.35
CA ILE A 110 -9.38 -27.61 -3.24
C ILE A 110 -8.55 -28.80 -2.78
N ILE A 111 -9.22 -29.93 -2.54
CA ILE A 111 -8.58 -31.22 -2.26
C ILE A 111 -8.94 -32.19 -3.37
N THR A 112 -7.93 -32.79 -3.99
CA THR A 112 -8.10 -33.75 -5.11
C THR A 112 -7.30 -35.00 -4.85
N ALA A 113 -7.91 -36.19 -4.97
CA ALA A 113 -7.20 -37.47 -4.94
C ALA A 113 -7.37 -38.18 -6.27
N LYS A 114 -6.29 -38.73 -6.84
CA LYS A 114 -6.31 -39.45 -8.14
C LYS A 114 -7.07 -38.68 -9.24
N ASN A 115 -6.83 -37.36 -9.33
CA ASN A 115 -7.49 -36.41 -10.24
C ASN A 115 -9.01 -36.26 -10.07
N LYS A 116 -9.61 -36.81 -9.01
CA LYS A 116 -11.01 -36.57 -8.63
C LYS A 116 -11.10 -35.50 -7.56
N LEU A 117 -12.05 -34.59 -7.73
CA LEU A 117 -12.36 -33.56 -6.73
C LEU A 117 -12.98 -34.22 -5.50
N LEU A 118 -12.30 -34.13 -4.35
CA LEU A 118 -12.83 -34.59 -3.07
C LEU A 118 -13.54 -33.46 -2.31
N LEU A 119 -12.96 -32.27 -2.34
CA LEU A 119 -13.51 -31.11 -1.62
C LEU A 119 -13.19 -29.82 -2.36
N LYS A 120 -14.19 -28.94 -2.45
CA LYS A 120 -14.04 -27.54 -2.86
C LYS A 120 -14.74 -26.67 -1.83
N HIS A 121 -14.00 -25.75 -1.24
CA HIS A 121 -14.54 -24.71 -0.36
C HIS A 121 -14.01 -23.36 -0.84
N ASP A 122 -14.87 -22.51 -1.37
CA ASP A 122 -14.51 -21.15 -1.80
C ASP A 122 -15.25 -20.13 -0.94
N ASN A 123 -14.49 -19.38 -0.14
CA ASN A 123 -15.02 -18.24 0.61
C ASN A 123 -14.20 -16.97 0.36
N ARG A 124 -13.42 -16.93 -0.74
CA ARG A 124 -12.50 -15.84 -1.07
C ARG A 124 -13.23 -14.53 -1.30
N TRP A 125 -12.62 -13.45 -0.82
CA TRP A 125 -13.05 -12.11 -1.15
C TRP A 125 -12.25 -11.58 -2.35
N TYR A 126 -12.85 -10.66 -3.12
CA TYR A 126 -12.17 -9.93 -4.20
C TYR A 126 -11.62 -10.81 -5.35
N VAL A 127 -12.26 -11.95 -5.63
CA VAL A 127 -11.84 -12.92 -6.66
C VAL A 127 -11.57 -12.27 -8.03
N HIS A 128 -12.37 -11.27 -8.41
CA HIS A 128 -12.28 -10.62 -9.72
C HIS A 128 -11.39 -9.36 -9.74
N SER A 129 -10.90 -8.88 -8.60
CA SER A 129 -10.19 -7.59 -8.53
C SER A 129 -8.77 -7.68 -7.97
N ARG A 130 -8.33 -8.87 -7.54
CA ARG A 130 -7.02 -9.07 -6.92
C ARG A 130 -6.35 -10.32 -7.47
N LEU A 131 -5.03 -10.29 -7.58
CA LEU A 131 -4.25 -11.42 -8.09
C LEU A 131 -4.28 -12.58 -7.08
N PRO A 132 -4.33 -13.84 -7.57
CA PRO A 132 -4.26 -15.01 -6.70
C PRO A 132 -2.85 -15.22 -6.17
N ILE A 133 -2.76 -15.59 -4.90
CA ILE A 133 -1.59 -16.18 -4.24
C ILE A 133 -1.91 -17.66 -4.07
N ASN A 134 -1.08 -18.54 -4.62
CA ASN A 134 -1.29 -19.98 -4.50
C ASN A 134 -0.32 -20.60 -3.51
N LEU A 135 -0.78 -21.65 -2.83
CA LEU A 135 0.01 -22.41 -1.86
C LEU A 135 1.29 -22.99 -2.47
N LYS A 136 1.19 -23.46 -3.72
CA LYS A 136 2.34 -24.01 -4.47
C LYS A 136 3.49 -23.02 -4.66
N ASP A 137 3.19 -21.72 -4.63
CA ASP A 137 4.16 -20.65 -4.81
C ASP A 137 4.74 -20.16 -3.46
N VAL A 138 4.38 -20.83 -2.34
CA VAL A 138 4.86 -20.55 -1.00
C VAL A 138 5.92 -21.57 -0.61
N GLU A 139 7.11 -21.09 -0.30
CA GLU A 139 8.22 -21.92 0.15
C GLU A 139 7.87 -22.69 1.43
N GLY A 140 8.23 -23.97 1.49
CA GLY A 140 7.93 -24.85 2.63
C GLY A 140 6.47 -25.32 2.73
N ALA A 141 5.64 -25.07 1.72
CA ALA A 141 4.24 -25.47 1.75
C ALA A 141 4.01 -26.96 1.56
N VAL A 142 3.19 -27.54 2.44
CA VAL A 142 2.65 -28.89 2.27
C VAL A 142 1.51 -28.85 1.26
N THR A 143 1.76 -29.40 0.06
CA THR A 143 0.77 -29.46 -1.03
C THR A 143 0.06 -30.81 -1.11
N THR A 144 0.32 -31.73 -0.18
CA THR A 144 -0.26 -33.08 -0.18
C THR A 144 -0.77 -33.49 1.21
N ILE A 145 -1.87 -34.24 1.23
CA ILE A 145 -2.41 -34.95 2.40
C ILE A 145 -2.06 -36.42 2.25
N ARG A 146 -1.02 -36.87 2.97
CA ARG A 146 -0.51 -38.24 2.85
C ARG A 146 -1.54 -39.29 3.26
N SER A 147 -2.32 -39.03 4.31
CA SER A 147 -3.33 -39.97 4.82
C SER A 147 -4.51 -40.20 3.86
N LEU A 148 -4.70 -39.32 2.87
CA LEU A 148 -5.78 -39.40 1.90
C LEU A 148 -5.29 -39.63 0.46
N ASP A 149 -3.97 -39.76 0.26
CA ASP A 149 -3.36 -39.77 -1.08
C ASP A 149 -3.91 -38.63 -1.97
N ALA A 150 -3.98 -37.43 -1.40
CA ALA A 150 -4.63 -36.27 -1.99
C ALA A 150 -3.70 -35.06 -2.09
N ASN A 151 -3.92 -34.21 -3.09
CA ASN A 151 -3.28 -32.91 -3.23
C ASN A 151 -4.18 -31.82 -2.61
N ILE A 152 -3.56 -30.81 -2.02
CA ILE A 152 -4.21 -29.58 -1.53
C ILE A 152 -3.75 -28.40 -2.37
N ALA A 153 -4.71 -27.67 -2.91
CA ALA A 153 -4.49 -26.33 -3.42
C ALA A 153 -5.22 -25.33 -2.54
N ILE A 154 -4.48 -24.34 -2.03
CA ILE A 154 -5.06 -23.18 -1.35
C ILE A 154 -4.75 -21.95 -2.19
N THR A 155 -5.77 -21.16 -2.50
CA THR A 155 -5.62 -19.89 -3.22
C THR A 155 -6.26 -18.76 -2.41
N LYS A 156 -5.59 -17.60 -2.34
CA LYS A 156 -6.09 -16.38 -1.69
C LYS A 156 -5.98 -15.18 -2.62
N ASN A 157 -6.89 -14.22 -2.50
CA ASN A 157 -6.91 -13.00 -3.31
C ASN A 157 -6.74 -11.77 -2.38
N SER A 158 -5.70 -11.75 -1.56
CA SER A 158 -5.52 -10.74 -0.51
C SER A 158 -4.82 -9.46 -0.99
N ILE A 159 -3.95 -9.54 -1.99
CA ILE A 159 -3.12 -8.41 -2.44
C ILE A 159 -3.76 -7.71 -3.65
N PRO A 160 -4.14 -6.41 -3.55
CA PRO A 160 -4.57 -5.63 -4.69
C PRO A 160 -3.39 -5.13 -5.53
N ASN A 161 -3.69 -4.69 -6.75
CA ASN A 161 -2.76 -3.86 -7.51
C ASN A 161 -2.42 -2.59 -6.71
N ILE A 162 -1.13 -2.28 -6.55
CA ILE A 162 -0.67 -1.17 -5.71
C ILE A 162 -1.16 0.18 -6.25
N TRP A 163 -1.08 0.42 -7.56
CA TRP A 163 -1.58 1.64 -8.19
C TRP A 163 -3.07 1.81 -8.00
N TYR A 164 -3.83 0.72 -8.13
CA TYR A 164 -5.27 0.74 -7.83
C TYR A 164 -5.54 1.07 -6.36
N SER A 165 -4.73 0.56 -5.43
CA SER A 165 -4.84 0.92 -4.01
C SER A 165 -4.49 2.39 -3.76
N VAL A 166 -3.44 2.92 -4.39
CA VAL A 166 -3.07 4.35 -4.31
C VAL A 166 -4.20 5.21 -4.82
N TYR A 167 -4.76 4.89 -5.99
CA TYR A 167 -5.92 5.57 -6.54
C TYR A 167 -7.09 5.58 -5.54
N LYS A 168 -7.39 4.45 -4.89
CA LYS A 168 -8.45 4.38 -3.87
C LYS A 168 -8.15 5.16 -2.59
N SER A 169 -6.88 5.28 -2.19
CA SER A 169 -6.47 6.12 -1.06
C SER A 169 -6.64 7.61 -1.40
N VAL A 170 -6.19 8.03 -2.59
CA VAL A 170 -6.29 9.43 -3.06
C VAL A 170 -7.74 9.86 -3.26
N THR A 171 -8.57 8.96 -3.81
CA THR A 171 -10.00 9.22 -4.07
C THR A 171 -10.90 8.91 -2.89
N PHE A 172 -10.35 8.65 -1.70
CA PHE A 172 -11.10 8.27 -0.50
C PHE A 172 -12.11 7.13 -0.70
N SER A 173 -11.83 6.25 -1.67
CA SER A 173 -12.70 5.16 -2.09
C SER A 173 -14.13 5.60 -2.49
N ILE A 174 -14.31 6.82 -3.01
CA ILE A 174 -15.62 7.38 -3.42
C ILE A 174 -16.35 6.44 -4.39
N ALA A 175 -15.66 5.91 -5.40
CA ALA A 175 -16.24 4.98 -6.37
C ALA A 175 -16.84 3.73 -5.70
N ASP A 176 -16.16 3.18 -4.68
CA ASP A 176 -16.66 2.01 -3.95
C ASP A 176 -17.88 2.36 -3.08
N ILE A 177 -17.91 3.58 -2.51
CA ILE A 177 -19.01 4.05 -1.65
C ILE A 177 -20.29 4.25 -2.48
N ILE A 178 -20.17 4.79 -3.69
CA ILE A 178 -21.31 5.02 -4.59
C ILE A 178 -21.99 3.70 -4.94
N GLN A 179 -21.21 2.63 -5.14
CA GLN A 179 -21.70 1.29 -5.47
C GLN A 179 -22.34 0.52 -4.29
N LYS A 180 -22.37 1.07 -3.07
CA LYS A 180 -23.03 0.41 -1.91
C LYS A 180 -24.47 0.86 -1.78
N ASP A 181 -25.39 -0.10 -1.78
CA ASP A 181 -26.81 0.19 -1.56
C ASP A 181 -27.13 0.46 -0.09
N GLY A 182 -27.72 1.63 0.17
CA GLY A 182 -28.22 2.04 1.48
C GLY A 182 -27.20 2.76 2.38
N ILE A 183 -27.67 3.80 3.05
CA ILE A 183 -26.88 4.70 3.91
C ILE A 183 -26.12 3.94 5.00
N ARG A 184 -26.75 2.96 5.66
CA ARG A 184 -26.10 2.18 6.73
C ARG A 184 -24.91 1.36 6.21
N LYS A 185 -25.01 0.76 5.03
CA LYS A 185 -23.91 0.00 4.41
C LYS A 185 -22.79 0.92 3.94
N LYS A 186 -23.13 2.09 3.36
CA LYS A 186 -22.17 3.15 3.01
C LYS A 186 -21.37 3.59 4.24
N TRP A 187 -22.04 3.96 5.33
CA TRP A 187 -21.38 4.40 6.57
C TRP A 187 -20.50 3.31 7.21
N SER A 188 -20.96 2.06 7.21
CA SER A 188 -20.16 0.93 7.69
C SER A 188 -18.89 0.75 6.88
N TYR A 189 -18.98 0.84 5.54
CA TYR A 189 -17.83 0.77 4.65
C TYR A 189 -16.87 1.94 4.86
N ILE A 190 -17.39 3.16 5.00
CA ILE A 190 -16.57 4.35 5.26
C ILE A 190 -15.72 4.15 6.52
N LYS A 191 -16.35 3.80 7.64
CA LYS A 191 -15.67 3.64 8.93
C LYS A 191 -14.67 2.49 8.94
N ARG A 192 -15.04 1.34 8.38
CA ARG A 192 -14.23 0.12 8.49
C ARG A 192 -13.17 -0.01 7.40
N VAL A 193 -13.35 0.64 6.26
CA VAL A 193 -12.54 0.40 5.06
C VAL A 193 -12.01 1.69 4.46
N ALA A 194 -12.87 2.66 4.14
CA ALA A 194 -12.44 3.85 3.40
C ALA A 194 -11.52 4.75 4.23
N ILE A 195 -11.88 5.02 5.50
CA ILE A 195 -11.08 5.86 6.40
C ILE A 195 -9.70 5.24 6.62
N PRO A 196 -9.55 4.01 7.18
CA PRO A 196 -8.23 3.46 7.46
C PRO A 196 -7.31 3.38 6.23
N ARG A 197 -7.88 3.14 5.05
CA ARG A 197 -7.14 3.11 3.78
C ARG A 197 -6.64 4.49 3.33
N SER A 198 -7.40 5.54 3.62
CA SER A 198 -7.13 6.89 3.12
C SER A 198 -6.41 7.76 4.15
N THR A 199 -6.40 7.36 5.42
CA THR A 199 -5.69 8.06 6.50
C THR A 199 -4.22 8.31 6.17
N PRO A 200 -3.41 7.35 5.69
CA PRO A 200 -2.01 7.62 5.38
C PRO A 200 -1.83 8.71 4.32
N PHE A 201 -2.62 8.64 3.24
CA PHE A 201 -2.64 9.67 2.20
C PHE A 201 -2.97 11.05 2.77
N PHE A 202 -4.05 11.15 3.56
CA PHE A 202 -4.47 12.41 4.17
C PHE A 202 -3.42 12.96 5.14
N SER A 203 -2.81 12.10 5.95
CA SER A 203 -1.73 12.48 6.86
C SER A 203 -0.52 13.01 6.11
N PHE A 204 -0.07 12.34 5.05
CA PHE A 204 1.05 12.81 4.22
C PHE A 204 0.73 14.14 3.53
N LEU A 205 -0.50 14.30 3.05
CA LEU A 205 -0.96 15.57 2.48
C LEU A 205 -0.89 16.70 3.52
N LEU A 206 -1.40 16.48 4.73
CA LEU A 206 -1.39 17.47 5.79
C LEU A 206 0.03 17.83 6.24
N ILE A 207 0.89 16.82 6.40
CA ILE A 207 2.32 17.02 6.72
C ILE A 207 3.01 17.82 5.61
N ALA A 208 2.79 17.46 4.34
CA ALA A 208 3.38 18.19 3.22
C ALA A 208 2.93 19.65 3.20
N LEU A 209 1.64 19.91 3.43
CA LEU A 209 1.11 21.27 3.53
C LEU A 209 1.71 22.06 4.70
N LEU A 210 1.89 21.43 5.87
CA LEU A 210 2.54 22.06 7.02
C LEU A 210 4.01 22.39 6.74
N ILE A 211 4.78 21.44 6.23
CA ILE A 211 6.18 21.67 5.84
C ILE A 211 6.25 22.83 4.84
N MET A 212 5.37 22.83 3.85
CA MET A 212 5.36 23.89 2.85
C MET A 212 4.99 25.26 3.42
N TYR A 213 4.06 25.29 4.37
CA TYR A 213 3.72 26.51 5.09
C TYR A 213 4.93 27.09 5.84
N PHE A 214 5.68 26.25 6.55
CA PHE A 214 6.90 26.67 7.25
C PHE A 214 8.02 27.10 6.30
N VAL A 215 8.23 26.38 5.19
CA VAL A 215 9.22 26.77 4.16
C VAL A 215 8.87 28.13 3.57
N LYS A 216 7.59 28.37 3.24
CA LYS A 216 7.15 29.67 2.72
C LYS A 216 7.39 30.79 3.72
N LYS A 217 7.05 30.58 4.99
CA LYS A 217 7.33 31.53 6.09
C LYS A 217 8.83 31.80 6.23
N SER A 218 9.66 30.75 6.15
CA SER A 218 11.12 30.88 6.24
C SER A 218 11.72 31.65 5.07
N ILE A 219 11.23 31.44 3.85
CA ILE A 219 11.69 32.20 2.67
C ILE A 219 11.31 33.67 2.81
N ILE A 220 10.08 33.96 3.25
CA ILE A 220 9.62 35.33 3.49
C ILE A 220 10.50 36.02 4.55
N ALA A 221 10.76 35.34 5.67
CA ALA A 221 11.63 35.88 6.72
C ALA A 221 13.08 36.11 6.25
N GLN A 222 13.62 35.26 5.38
CA GLN A 222 14.93 35.47 4.78
C GLN A 222 14.96 36.69 3.86
N ILE A 223 13.91 36.91 3.06
CA ILE A 223 13.81 38.08 2.18
C ILE A 223 13.69 39.36 3.02
N GLU A 224 12.86 39.36 4.06
CA GLU A 224 12.68 40.51 4.95
C GLU A 224 13.99 40.89 5.67
N PHE A 225 14.72 39.89 6.15
CA PHE A 225 16.04 40.09 6.75
C PHE A 225 17.08 40.63 5.76
N ILE A 226 17.11 40.13 4.52
CA ILE A 226 18.04 40.66 3.49
C ILE A 226 17.72 42.12 3.18
N ASN A 227 16.44 42.46 2.99
CA ASN A 227 16.03 43.84 2.71
C ASN A 227 16.37 44.78 3.88
N GLU A 228 16.16 44.35 5.12
CA GLU A 228 16.52 45.13 6.31
C GLU A 228 18.04 45.36 6.39
N PHE A 229 18.86 44.39 5.98
CA PHE A 229 20.31 44.55 5.89
C PHE A 229 20.74 45.48 4.76
N GLU A 230 20.11 45.41 3.58
CA GLU A 230 20.39 46.34 2.47
C GLU A 230 20.01 47.78 2.83
N ASP A 231 18.87 47.99 3.52
CA ASP A 231 18.44 49.30 4.02
C ASP A 231 19.37 49.85 5.13
N LEU A 232 20.05 48.98 5.88
CA LEU A 232 21.05 49.36 6.89
C LEU A 232 22.43 49.65 6.30
N GLU A 233 22.80 49.02 5.18
CA GLU A 233 24.05 49.29 4.46
C GLU A 233 24.00 50.59 3.63
N ASP A 234 22.80 51.08 3.28
CA ASP A 234 22.61 52.38 2.59
C ASP A 234 21.78 53.39 3.41
N PRO A 235 22.30 53.92 4.54
CA PRO A 235 21.51 54.76 5.44
C PRO A 235 21.28 56.20 4.94
N LYS A 236 21.69 56.57 3.72
CA LYS A 236 21.47 57.93 3.19
C LYS A 236 21.32 57.93 1.68
N GLY A 237 20.14 58.37 1.23
CA GLY A 237 19.97 58.87 -0.13
C GLY A 237 21.08 59.85 -0.51
N VAL A 238 21.90 59.45 -1.47
CA VAL A 238 22.54 60.33 -2.45
C VAL A 238 22.42 59.61 -3.77
N GLY A 239 21.67 60.20 -4.69
CA GLY A 239 21.52 59.65 -6.02
C GLY A 239 22.87 59.42 -6.69
N SER A 240 23.00 58.29 -7.37
CA SER A 240 23.78 58.22 -8.59
C SER A 240 22.96 57.47 -9.63
N ILE A 241 22.32 58.28 -10.47
CA ILE A 241 21.95 57.92 -11.84
C ILE A 241 23.17 57.28 -12.49
N PHE A 242 23.07 56.02 -12.90
CA PHE A 242 23.37 55.54 -14.26
C PHE A 242 22.81 54.12 -14.44
#